data_AF-A0A1Q9RXW6-F1
#
_entry.id   AF-A0A1Q9RXW6-F1
#
_cell.length_a   1.000
_cell.length_b   1.000
_cell.length_c   1.000
_cell.angle_alpha   90.00
_cell.angle_beta   90.00
_cell.angle_gamma   90.00
#
_symmetry.space_group_name_H-M   'P 1'
#
loop_
_entity.id
_entity.type
_entity.pdbx_description
1 polymer ?
#
loop_
_entity_poly.entity_id
_entity_poly.type
_entity_poly.pdbx_seq_one_letter_code
_entity_poly.pdbx_strand_id
1 'polypeptide(L)' 'MADELITFIAGEPGMAQRMLAEHTDDGTGHCRVCTTGGQAGRHIWPCPLRGLAEQASTRAPGGPR' A
#
# COMPACT_ATOMS: atom_id res chain seq x y z
N MET A 1 0.51 -12.73 10.55
CA MET A 1 0.65 -12.52 9.10
C MET A 1 0.32 -11.09 8.66
N ALA A 2 -0.95 -10.68 8.49
CA ALA A 2 -1.25 -9.31 8.00
C ALA A 2 -0.84 -8.19 8.98
N ASP A 3 -0.97 -8.44 10.29
CA ASP A 3 -0.65 -7.45 11.34
C ASP A 3 0.86 -7.18 11.49
N GLU A 4 1.71 -8.20 11.27
CA GLU A 4 3.17 -8.04 11.24
C GLU A 4 3.61 -7.14 10.09
N LEU A 5 3.00 -7.32 8.91
CA LEU A 5 3.30 -6.50 7.74
C LEU A 5 2.86 -5.04 7.95
N ILE A 6 1.69 -4.81 8.56
CA ILE A 6 1.23 -3.46 8.92
C ILE A 6 2.21 -2.81 9.90
N THR A 7 2.68 -3.55 10.90
CA THR A 7 3.64 -3.05 11.90
C THR A 7 4.98 -2.69 11.26
N PHE A 8 5.46 -3.53 10.33
CA PHE A 8 6.66 -3.24 9.55
C PHE A 8 6.52 -1.95 8.72
N ILE A 9 5.40 -1.79 8.01
CA ILE A 9 5.14 -0.59 7.18
C ILE A 9 5.02 0.67 8.06
N ALA A 10 4.37 0.57 9.22
CA ALA A 10 4.21 1.69 10.14
C ALA A 10 5.51 2.07 10.85
N GLY A 11 6.45 1.12 11.00
CA GLY A 11 7.76 1.34 11.61
C GLY A 11 8.78 2.02 10.70
N GLU A 12 8.54 2.10 9.40
CA GLU A 12 9.45 2.69 8.41
C GLU A 12 8.92 4.08 7.96
N PRO A 13 9.57 5.19 8.35
CA PRO A 13 9.08 6.54 8.08
C PRO A 13 8.91 6.82 6.59
N GLY A 14 7.69 7.12 6.15
CA GLY A 14 7.41 7.41 4.74
C GLY A 14 7.02 6.18 3.92
N MET A 15 7.22 4.96 4.40
CA MET A 15 6.88 3.74 3.64
C MET A 15 5.39 3.66 3.34
N ALA A 16 4.52 3.96 4.32
CA ALA A 16 3.09 3.98 4.09
C ALA A 16 2.68 5.00 3.01
N GLN A 17 3.23 6.22 3.03
CA GLN A 17 2.94 7.23 1.99
C GLN A 17 3.46 6.81 0.61
N ARG A 18 4.66 6.21 0.54
CA ARG A 18 5.22 5.70 -0.71
C ARG A 18 4.35 4.61 -1.30
N MET A 19 3.95 3.63 -0.49
CA MET A 19 3.06 2.56 -0.91
C MET A 19 1.70 3.10 -1.38
N LEU A 20 1.13 4.10 -0.71
CA LEU A 20 -0.12 4.73 -1.15
C LEU A 20 0.00 5.48 -2.49
N ALA A 21 1.17 6.08 -2.76
CA ALA A 21 1.44 6.77 -4.01
C ALA A 21 1.71 5.81 -5.17
N GLU A 22 2.41 4.70 -4.91
CA GLU A 22 2.70 3.65 -5.89
C GLU A 22 1.45 2.82 -6.19
N HIS A 23 0.71 2.44 -5.14
CA HIS A 23 -0.55 1.70 -5.26
C HIS A 23 -1.76 2.63 -5.43
N THR A 24 -1.79 3.30 -6.58
CA THR A 24 -2.93 4.11 -7.06
C THR A 24 -3.75 3.40 -8.14
N ASP A 25 -5.00 3.82 -8.32
CA ASP A 25 -5.82 3.42 -9.47
C ASP A 25 -5.14 3.91 -10.75
N ASP A 26 -5.10 3.04 -11.76
CA ASP A 26 -4.60 3.36 -13.09
C ASP A 26 -5.67 3.93 -14.02
N GLY A 27 -6.92 4.04 -13.53
CA GLY A 27 -8.08 4.53 -14.28
C GLY A 27 -8.87 3.43 -14.98
N THR A 28 -8.43 2.17 -14.85
CA THR A 28 -9.11 0.98 -15.40
C THR A 28 -9.72 0.09 -14.30
N GLY A 29 -9.71 0.55 -13.04
CA GLY A 29 -10.12 -0.25 -11.89
C GLY A 29 -9.01 -1.19 -11.42
N HIS A 30 -7.76 -0.91 -11.78
CA HIS A 30 -6.59 -1.70 -11.43
C HIS A 30 -5.54 -0.85 -10.73
N CYS A 31 -4.76 -1.50 -9.88
CA CYS A 31 -3.63 -0.82 -9.26
C CYS A 31 -2.44 -0.72 -10.23
N ARG A 32 -1.91 0.48 -10.43
CA ARG A 32 -0.82 0.81 -11.37
C ARG A 32 0.40 -0.11 -11.27
N VAL A 33 0.85 -0.46 -10.07
CA VAL A 33 2.03 -1.30 -9.85
C VAL A 33 1.70 -2.79 -9.78
N CYS A 34 0.44 -3.16 -9.53
CA CYS A 34 0.02 -4.57 -9.52
C CYS A 34 -0.13 -5.16 -10.92
N THR A 35 -0.16 -4.33 -11.97
CA THR A 35 -0.12 -4.78 -13.37
C THR A 35 1.28 -5.20 -13.81
N THR A 36 2.31 -5.00 -12.97
CA THR A 36 3.72 -5.23 -13.29
C THR A 36 4.34 -6.30 -12.38
N GLY A 37 5.07 -7.28 -12.94
CA GLY A 37 5.83 -8.30 -12.18
C GLY A 37 5.04 -9.55 -11.76
N GLY A 38 5.54 -10.31 -10.77
CA GLY A 38 5.02 -11.63 -10.36
C GLY A 38 3.61 -11.65 -9.75
N GLN A 39 2.97 -10.47 -9.61
CA GLN A 39 1.58 -10.30 -9.18
C GLN A 39 0.60 -10.15 -10.36
N ALA A 40 1.09 -10.29 -11.60
CA ALA A 40 0.28 -10.27 -12.81
C ALA A 40 -0.89 -11.27 -12.69
N GLY A 41 -2.13 -10.75 -12.73
CA GLY A 41 -3.35 -11.56 -12.68
C GLY A 41 -4.32 -11.26 -11.52
N ARG A 42 -3.93 -10.48 -10.51
CA ARG A 42 -4.86 -9.94 -9.49
C ARG A 42 -5.01 -8.43 -9.63
N HIS A 43 -5.58 -8.02 -10.75
CA HIS A 43 -5.88 -6.63 -11.05
C HIS A 43 -7.18 -6.23 -10.35
N ILE A 44 -7.11 -5.99 -9.04
CA ILE A 44 -8.24 -5.45 -8.29
C ILE A 44 -7.85 -4.12 -7.67
N TRP A 45 -8.78 -3.17 -7.73
CA TRP A 45 -8.70 -1.90 -7.04
C TRP A 45 -9.86 -1.77 -6.05
N PRO A 46 -9.61 -1.33 -4.80
CA PRO A 46 -8.30 -1.13 -4.18
C PRO A 46 -7.55 -2.46 -3.98
N CYS A 47 -6.24 -2.46 -4.22
CA CYS A 47 -5.45 -3.68 -4.03
C CYS A 47 -5.19 -3.96 -2.53
N PRO A 48 -4.95 -5.22 -2.13
CA PRO A 48 -4.67 -5.55 -0.73
C PRO A 48 -3.48 -4.79 -0.13
N LEU A 49 -2.45 -4.50 -0.93
CA LEU A 49 -1.28 -3.71 -0.51
C LEU A 49 -1.65 -2.27 -0.17
N ARG A 50 -2.57 -1.66 -0.91
CA ARG A 50 -3.13 -0.35 -0.56
C ARG A 50 -3.83 -0.42 0.80
N GLY A 51 -4.69 -1.40 1.01
CA GLY A 51 -5.41 -1.55 2.28
C GLY A 51 -4.48 -1.76 3.49
N LEU A 52 -3.33 -2.41 3.30
CA LEU A 52 -2.30 -2.53 4.34
C LEU A 52 -1.58 -1.21 4.59
N ALA A 53 -1.25 -0.46 3.54
CA ALA A 53 -0.63 0.86 3.66
C ALA A 53 -1.59 1.88 4.32
N GLU A 54 -2.88 1.83 4.03
CA GLU A 54 -3.92 2.65 4.70
C GLU A 54 -3.96 2.32 6.21
N GLN A 55 -3.98 1.04 6.58
CA GLN A 55 -3.93 0.62 7.98
C GLN A 55 -2.62 0.99 8.68
N ALA A 56 -1.49 0.95 7.98
CA ALA A 56 -0.22 1.38 8.54
C ALA A 56 -0.16 2.90 8.73
N SER A 57 -0.75 3.68 7.81
CA SER A 57 -0.78 5.14 7.90
C SER A 57 -1.59 5.66 9.08
N THR A 58 -2.63 4.92 9.51
CA THR A 58 -3.40 5.25 10.73
C THR A 58 -2.68 4.89 12.01
N ARG A 59 -1.69 3.97 11.95
CA ARG A 59 -0.86 3.54 13.08
C ARG A 59 0.46 4.29 13.20
N ALA A 60 0.97 4.88 12.12
CA ALA A 60 2.24 5.60 12.10
C ALA A 60 2.16 6.83 13.03
N PRO A 61 3.03 6.94 14.04
CA PRO A 61 3.07 8.12 14.90
C PRO A 61 3.70 9.28 14.14
N GLY A 62 2.87 10.10 13.51
CA GLY A 62 3.25 11.40 12.96
C GLY A 62 3.99 11.35 11.62
N GLY A 63 3.30 11.72 10.55
CA GLY A 63 3.95 12.28 9.37
C GLY A 63 4.73 13.56 9.72
N PRO A 64 5.66 14.00 8.86
CA PRO A 64 6.48 15.18 9.12
C PRO A 64 5.59 16.39 9.40
N ARG A 65 5.84 17.05 10.54
CA ARG A 65 5.23 18.32 10.94
C ARG A 65 5.82 19.49 10.14
#